data_AF-A0A817JEZ0-F1
#
_entry.id   AF-A0A817JEZ0-F1
#
_cell.length_a   1.000
_cell.length_b   1.000
_cell.length_c   1.000
_cell.angle_alpha   90.00
_cell.angle_beta   90.00
_cell.angle_gamma   90.00
#
_symmetry.space_group_name_H-M   'P 1'
#
loop_
_entity.id
_entity.type
_entity.pdbx_description
1 polymer ?
#
loop_
_entity_poly.entity_id
_entity_poly.type
_entity_poly.pdbx_seq_one_letter_code
_entity_poly.pdbx_strand_id
1 'polypeptide(L)'
;MTMIHDEIVDDSEEHITDHQVYKNLRRRSASLALILTILLPVLLFSFNISCTPRRTVVESLRHIYGMLVFDLDCLAIVLGWLLIQSIFLIPIRNQFYRQSDMISSYRHNGIVAFVFSLGGIYLLNWLNIIRASYVYDNINKILLASIIVSCFISLLLYMKGTENRHLKQINPIVAFFYGTDINLTIDGINLKLFFELRVGLIGWACLNLCYFLKTMELYTYRRLSVCVLIVIQQILHALQLIWYEEDHRINDNRKKETIGFIRIFGSLCWFPFLWYISYILQIS
;
A
#
# COMPACT_ATOMS: atom_id res chain seq x y z
N MET A 1 -1.24 42.06 -8.04
CA MET A 1 -2.64 41.93 -8.51
C MET A 1 -2.95 40.53 -9.05
N THR A 2 -1.94 39.73 -9.41
CA THR A 2 -2.08 38.30 -9.76
C THR A 2 -2.31 37.38 -8.55
N MET A 3 -1.67 37.63 -7.39
CA MET A 3 -1.82 36.74 -6.20
C MET A 3 -3.25 36.65 -5.64
N ILE A 4 -4.02 37.73 -5.68
CA ILE A 4 -5.41 37.75 -5.17
C ILE A 4 -6.34 37.01 -6.15
N HIS A 5 -6.01 37.02 -7.45
CA HIS A 5 -6.83 36.34 -8.45
C HIS A 5 -6.61 34.82 -8.42
N ASP A 6 -5.39 34.37 -8.11
CA ASP A 6 -5.06 32.96 -7.94
C ASP A 6 -5.69 32.38 -6.66
N GLU A 7 -5.63 33.07 -5.51
CA GLU A 7 -6.29 32.64 -4.26
C GLU A 7 -7.82 32.48 -4.41
N ILE A 8 -8.48 33.43 -5.09
CA ILE A 8 -9.95 33.39 -5.29
C ILE A 8 -10.36 32.28 -6.26
N VAL A 9 -9.51 31.94 -7.23
CA VAL A 9 -9.78 30.84 -8.18
C VAL A 9 -9.54 29.48 -7.51
N ASP A 10 -8.46 29.34 -6.73
CA ASP A 10 -8.12 28.11 -6.00
C ASP A 10 -9.20 27.77 -4.95
N ASP A 11 -9.63 28.75 -4.14
CA ASP A 11 -10.74 28.59 -3.18
C ASP A 11 -12.04 28.17 -3.88
N SER A 12 -12.29 28.65 -5.11
CA SER A 12 -13.51 28.35 -5.85
C SER A 12 -13.52 26.96 -6.49
N GLU A 13 -12.38 26.48 -7.01
CA GLU A 13 -12.25 25.14 -7.59
C GLU A 13 -12.18 24.05 -6.50
N GLU A 14 -11.52 24.34 -5.37
CA GLU A 14 -11.48 23.46 -4.19
C GLU A 14 -12.89 23.30 -3.60
N HIS A 15 -13.67 24.39 -3.50
CA HIS A 15 -15.07 24.32 -3.05
C HIS A 15 -15.97 23.48 -3.99
N ILE A 16 -15.75 23.55 -5.31
CA ILE A 16 -16.54 22.81 -6.31
C ILE A 16 -16.21 21.31 -6.26
N THR A 17 -14.92 20.97 -6.11
CA THR A 17 -14.45 19.58 -6.04
C THR A 17 -14.90 18.91 -4.74
N ASP A 18 -14.80 19.59 -3.60
CA ASP A 18 -15.31 19.10 -2.31
C ASP A 18 -16.82 18.86 -2.32
N HIS A 19 -17.58 19.75 -2.96
CA HIS A 19 -19.02 19.59 -3.09
C HIS A 19 -19.39 18.37 -3.97
N GLN A 20 -18.64 18.11 -5.05
CA GLN A 20 -18.84 16.90 -5.87
C GLN A 20 -18.52 15.62 -5.10
N VAL A 21 -17.43 15.61 -4.33
CA VAL A 21 -17.04 14.45 -3.53
C VAL A 21 -18.01 14.19 -2.40
N TYR A 22 -18.48 15.22 -1.70
CA TYR A 22 -19.56 15.10 -0.73
C TYR A 22 -20.81 14.45 -1.34
N LYS A 23 -21.25 14.91 -2.52
CA LYS A 23 -22.43 14.36 -3.21
C LYS A 23 -22.24 12.90 -3.62
N ASN A 24 -21.03 12.53 -4.03
CA ASN A 24 -20.67 11.16 -4.39
C ASN A 24 -20.64 10.25 -3.16
N LEU A 25 -20.01 10.67 -2.07
CA LEU A 25 -19.91 9.90 -0.83
C LEU A 25 -21.29 9.71 -0.18
N ARG A 26 -22.14 10.74 -0.19
CA ARG A 26 -23.51 10.66 0.37
C ARG A 26 -24.40 9.63 -0.32
N ARG A 27 -24.15 9.32 -1.60
CA ARG A 27 -24.90 8.30 -2.36
C ARG A 27 -24.45 6.87 -2.05
N ARG A 28 -23.31 6.69 -1.39
CA ARG A 28 -22.75 5.35 -1.11
C ARG A 28 -23.40 4.73 0.13
N SER A 29 -23.61 3.42 0.06
CA SER A 29 -24.21 2.67 1.15
C SER A 29 -23.20 2.43 2.29
N ALA A 30 -23.56 2.87 3.49
CA ALA A 30 -22.77 2.64 4.70
C ALA A 30 -22.71 1.15 5.08
N SER A 31 -23.79 0.40 4.86
CA SER A 31 -23.82 -1.04 5.12
C SER A 31 -22.87 -1.80 4.20
N LEU A 32 -22.80 -1.44 2.92
CA LEU A 32 -21.81 -2.03 2.01
C LEU A 32 -20.37 -1.70 2.42
N ALA A 33 -20.10 -0.45 2.79
CA ALA A 33 -18.77 -0.04 3.27
C ALA A 33 -18.35 -0.81 4.54
N LEU A 34 -19.25 -0.97 5.51
CA LEU A 34 -19.00 -1.76 6.73
C LEU A 34 -18.68 -3.23 6.38
N ILE A 35 -19.54 -3.85 5.55
CA ILE A 35 -19.37 -5.25 5.15
C ILE A 35 -18.01 -5.44 4.48
N LEU A 36 -17.65 -4.58 3.53
CA LEU A 36 -16.37 -4.68 2.82
C LEU A 36 -15.16 -4.44 3.73
N THR A 37 -15.27 -3.55 4.71
CA THR A 37 -14.20 -3.28 5.69
C THR A 37 -13.81 -4.55 6.47
N ILE A 38 -14.78 -5.40 6.79
CA ILE A 38 -14.57 -6.64 7.54
C ILE A 38 -14.28 -7.81 6.59
N LEU A 39 -15.05 -7.91 5.50
CA LEU A 39 -14.99 -9.03 4.58
C LEU A 39 -13.67 -9.10 3.82
N LEU A 40 -13.12 -7.97 3.36
CA LEU A 40 -11.90 -7.98 2.55
C LEU A 40 -10.66 -8.49 3.33
N PRO A 41 -10.37 -8.04 4.56
CA PRO A 41 -9.31 -8.62 5.38
C PRO A 41 -9.52 -10.11 5.66
N VAL A 42 -10.76 -10.50 6.00
CA VAL A 42 -11.08 -11.91 6.29
C VAL A 42 -10.87 -12.80 5.06
N LEU A 43 -11.31 -12.35 3.88
CA LEU A 43 -11.10 -13.06 2.62
C LEU A 43 -9.61 -13.21 2.30
N LEU A 44 -8.85 -12.10 2.37
CA LEU A 44 -7.42 -12.12 2.09
C LEU A 44 -6.66 -13.07 3.02
N PHE A 45 -6.99 -13.04 4.32
CA PHE A 45 -6.41 -13.93 5.32
C PHE A 45 -6.81 -15.39 5.06
N SER A 46 -8.08 -15.64 4.73
CA SER A 46 -8.59 -16.98 4.41
C SER A 46 -7.91 -17.59 3.18
N PHE A 47 -7.65 -16.78 2.15
CA PHE A 47 -6.93 -17.23 0.95
C PHE A 47 -5.48 -17.59 1.26
N ASN A 48 -4.79 -16.79 2.08
CA ASN A 48 -3.42 -17.07 2.50
C ASN A 48 -3.31 -18.37 3.32
N ILE A 49 -4.28 -18.64 4.21
CA ILE A 49 -4.34 -19.90 4.95
C ILE A 49 -4.61 -21.10 4.04
N SER A 50 -5.59 -20.98 3.13
CA SER A 50 -6.05 -22.08 2.27
C SER A 50 -4.95 -22.60 1.33
N CYS A 51 -3.92 -21.81 1.06
CA CYS A 51 -2.78 -22.20 0.24
C CYS A 51 -1.72 -23.02 1.01
N THR A 52 -1.90 -23.26 2.32
CA THR A 52 -1.00 -24.09 3.12
C THR A 52 -1.47 -25.55 3.10
N PRO A 53 -0.62 -26.54 2.78
CA PRO A 53 -1.04 -27.93 2.58
C PRO A 53 -1.72 -28.56 3.82
N ARG A 54 -2.61 -29.52 3.54
CA ARG A 54 -3.60 -30.14 4.43
C ARG A 54 -3.05 -30.49 5.82
N ARG A 55 -3.60 -29.83 6.84
CA ARG A 55 -3.47 -30.18 8.26
C ARG A 55 -4.78 -30.79 8.76
N THR A 56 -4.72 -31.61 9.80
CA THR A 56 -5.93 -32.04 10.51
C THR A 56 -6.68 -30.81 11.07
N VAL A 57 -7.97 -30.95 11.43
CA VAL A 57 -8.78 -29.82 11.95
C VAL A 57 -8.11 -29.17 13.18
N VAL A 58 -7.56 -29.98 14.09
CA VAL A 58 -6.88 -29.51 15.31
C VAL A 58 -5.58 -28.76 14.99
N GLU A 59 -4.77 -29.30 14.08
CA GLU A 59 -3.55 -28.64 13.61
C GLU A 59 -3.85 -27.36 12.83
N SER A 60 -4.97 -27.31 12.10
CA SER A 60 -5.44 -26.11 11.41
C SER A 60 -5.83 -25.03 12.42
N LEU A 61 -6.59 -25.37 13.46
CA LEU A 61 -6.97 -24.42 14.51
C LEU A 61 -5.76 -23.89 15.28
N ARG A 62 -4.81 -24.77 15.63
CA ARG A 62 -3.56 -24.37 16.30
C ARG A 62 -2.71 -23.47 15.41
N HIS A 63 -2.68 -23.75 14.11
CA HIS A 63 -1.95 -22.95 13.13
C HIS A 63 -2.60 -21.58 12.94
N ILE A 64 -3.93 -21.52 12.78
CA ILE A 64 -4.70 -20.28 12.69
C ILE A 64 -4.46 -19.43 13.94
N TYR A 65 -4.58 -20.03 15.13
CA TYR A 65 -4.30 -19.32 16.38
C TYR A 65 -2.87 -18.76 16.40
N GLY A 66 -1.87 -19.57 16.06
CA GLY A 66 -0.47 -19.14 16.00
C GLY A 66 -0.18 -18.03 14.96
N MET A 67 -0.97 -17.94 13.89
CA MET A 67 -0.89 -16.85 12.90
C MET A 67 -1.59 -15.58 13.38
N LEU A 68 -2.65 -15.71 14.19
CA LEU A 68 -3.38 -14.59 14.78
C LEU A 68 -2.70 -14.01 16.03
N VAL A 69 -1.68 -14.68 16.57
CA VAL A 69 -0.87 -14.10 17.65
C VAL A 69 -0.14 -12.88 17.09
N PHE A 70 -0.49 -11.72 17.64
CA PHE A 70 0.16 -10.46 17.33
C PHE A 70 1.64 -10.53 17.72
N ASP A 71 2.50 -10.15 16.79
CA ASP A 71 3.95 -10.23 16.94
C ASP A 71 4.55 -8.83 16.73
N LEU A 72 5.27 -8.35 17.75
CA LEU A 72 5.86 -7.02 17.74
C LEU A 72 6.97 -6.89 16.68
N ASP A 73 7.68 -7.98 16.39
CA ASP A 73 8.73 -7.97 15.38
C ASP A 73 8.13 -7.75 13.98
N CYS A 74 6.99 -8.40 13.70
CA CYS A 74 6.27 -8.23 12.44
C CYS A 74 5.67 -6.82 12.30
N LEU A 75 5.15 -6.24 13.39
CA LEU A 75 4.73 -4.85 13.41
C LEU A 75 5.92 -3.91 13.12
N ALA A 76 7.06 -4.14 13.78
CA ALA A 76 8.26 -3.35 13.59
C ALA A 76 8.78 -3.41 12.13
N ILE A 77 8.66 -4.55 11.46
CA ILE A 77 8.98 -4.68 10.03
C ILE A 77 8.07 -3.79 9.18
N VAL A 78 6.75 -3.82 9.41
CA VAL A 78 5.79 -3.00 8.64
C VAL A 78 6.01 -1.51 8.88
N LEU A 79 6.21 -1.10 10.14
CA LEU A 79 6.48 0.31 10.48
C LEU A 79 7.85 0.75 9.95
N GLY A 80 8.88 -0.09 10.09
CA GLY A 80 10.20 0.14 9.53
C GLY A 80 10.17 0.30 8.01
N TRP A 81 9.36 -0.51 7.31
CA TRP A 81 9.13 -0.36 5.88
C TRP A 81 8.52 1.00 5.53
N LEU A 82 7.48 1.43 6.24
CA LEU A 82 6.88 2.76 6.05
C LEU A 82 7.90 3.88 6.28
N LEU A 83 8.74 3.75 7.30
CA LEU A 83 9.80 4.72 7.62
C LEU A 83 10.89 4.77 6.54
N ILE A 84 11.33 3.61 6.04
CA ILE A 84 12.32 3.55 4.96
C ILE A 84 11.77 4.24 3.70
N GLN A 85 10.51 3.95 3.35
CA GLN A 85 9.88 4.59 2.20
C GLN A 85 9.65 6.09 2.41
N SER A 86 9.36 6.54 3.64
CA SER A 86 9.23 7.97 3.94
C SER A 86 10.57 8.70 3.88
N ILE A 87 11.68 8.05 4.24
CA ILE A 87 13.03 8.61 4.11
C ILE A 87 13.36 8.94 2.65
N PHE A 88 12.97 8.07 1.71
CA PHE A 88 13.19 8.36 0.28
C PHE A 88 12.45 9.62 -0.18
N LEU A 89 11.37 10.02 0.48
CA LEU A 89 10.65 11.26 0.17
C LEU A 89 11.35 12.53 0.69
N ILE A 90 12.34 12.43 1.59
CA ILE A 90 13.10 13.56 2.14
C ILE A 90 13.85 14.28 0.99
N PRO A 91 13.81 15.63 0.92
CA PRO A 91 14.39 16.37 -0.20
C PRO A 91 15.90 16.20 -0.31
N ILE A 92 16.37 15.66 -1.45
CA ILE A 92 17.80 15.71 -1.82
C ILE A 92 18.09 16.87 -2.79
N ARG A 93 17.11 17.36 -3.58
CA ARG A 93 17.23 18.65 -4.31
C ARG A 93 15.88 19.10 -4.89
N ASN A 94 15.60 20.41 -4.83
CA ASN A 94 14.39 21.03 -5.40
C ASN A 94 14.38 20.96 -6.93
N GLN A 95 13.56 20.08 -7.50
CA GLN A 95 13.03 20.26 -8.86
C GLN A 95 11.52 20.33 -8.76
N PHE A 96 11.02 21.54 -8.55
CA PHE A 96 9.60 21.83 -8.68
C PHE A 96 9.31 21.98 -10.19
N TYR A 97 8.78 20.93 -10.82
CA TYR A 97 8.14 21.09 -12.12
C TYR A 97 6.78 21.75 -11.90
N ARG A 98 6.75 23.08 -12.07
CA ARG A 98 5.51 23.87 -12.04
C ARG A 98 4.88 23.83 -13.42
N GLN A 99 3.82 23.06 -13.57
CA GLN A 99 2.95 23.14 -14.76
C GLN A 99 1.49 23.10 -14.30
N SER A 100 0.93 24.32 -14.28
CA SER A 100 -0.46 24.76 -14.08
C SER A 100 -1.30 24.16 -12.92
N ASP A 101 -1.62 25.07 -12.00
CA ASP A 101 -2.84 25.31 -11.21
C ASP A 101 -3.49 24.23 -10.33
N MET A 102 -3.05 22.97 -10.29
CA MET A 102 -3.67 22.03 -9.33
C MET A 102 -2.81 20.81 -8.95
N ILE A 103 -1.50 20.98 -8.75
CA ILE A 103 -0.63 19.82 -8.48
C ILE A 103 0.41 20.09 -7.39
N SER A 104 0.18 19.47 -6.23
CA SER A 104 1.19 19.19 -5.20
C SER A 104 2.50 18.75 -5.83
N SER A 105 3.61 19.36 -5.42
CA SER A 105 4.96 19.03 -5.86
C SER A 105 5.28 17.55 -5.62
N TYR A 106 5.17 16.71 -6.65
CA TYR A 106 5.47 15.29 -6.55
C TYR A 106 6.88 15.00 -7.08
N ARG A 107 7.67 14.24 -6.32
CA ARG A 107 9.08 13.98 -6.62
C ARG A 107 9.24 12.62 -7.31
N HIS A 108 9.78 12.63 -8.52
CA HIS A 108 10.07 11.44 -9.31
C HIS A 108 11.34 10.74 -8.82
N ASN A 109 11.26 10.13 -7.64
CA ASN A 109 12.34 9.35 -7.03
C ASN A 109 12.01 7.85 -6.94
N GLY A 110 10.96 7.40 -7.64
CA GLY A 110 10.45 6.02 -7.52
C GLY A 110 11.47 4.98 -7.93
N ILE A 111 12.18 5.20 -9.03
CA ILE A 111 13.21 4.27 -9.52
C ILE A 111 14.36 4.17 -8.50
N VAL A 112 14.77 5.31 -7.93
CA VAL A 112 15.82 5.35 -6.90
C VAL A 112 15.37 4.56 -5.67
N ALA A 113 14.19 4.87 -5.12
CA ALA A 113 13.63 4.15 -3.98
C ALA A 113 13.52 2.64 -4.25
N PHE A 114 13.11 2.25 -5.46
CA PHE A 114 12.98 0.86 -5.88
C PHE A 114 14.32 0.12 -5.89
N VAL A 115 15.33 0.68 -6.57
CA VAL A 115 16.67 0.07 -6.67
C VAL A 115 17.32 -0.03 -5.29
N PHE A 116 17.26 1.02 -4.48
CA PHE A 116 17.83 0.99 -3.13
C PHE A 116 17.09 0.04 -2.19
N SER A 117 15.77 -0.09 -2.31
CA SER A 117 15.00 -1.02 -1.46
C SER A 117 15.33 -2.48 -1.80
N LEU A 118 15.28 -2.85 -3.09
CA LEU A 118 15.60 -4.22 -3.51
C LEU A 118 17.08 -4.55 -3.30
N GLY A 119 17.97 -3.66 -3.72
CA GLY A 119 19.42 -3.81 -3.54
C GLY A 119 19.80 -3.86 -2.07
N GLY A 120 19.17 -3.05 -1.23
CA GLY A 120 19.36 -3.03 0.22
C GLY A 120 18.95 -4.35 0.87
N ILE A 121 17.76 -4.88 0.56
CA ILE A 121 17.31 -6.18 1.08
C ILE A 121 18.25 -7.30 0.63
N TYR A 122 18.62 -7.33 -0.65
CA TYR A 122 19.54 -8.34 -1.18
C TYR A 122 20.91 -8.26 -0.49
N LEU A 123 21.50 -7.07 -0.39
CA LEU A 123 22.82 -6.86 0.20
C LEU A 123 22.82 -7.20 1.70
N LEU A 124 21.83 -6.72 2.45
CA LEU A 124 21.72 -7.02 3.89
C LEU A 124 21.52 -8.51 4.15
N ASN A 125 20.80 -9.22 3.27
CA ASN A 125 20.67 -10.67 3.35
C ASN A 125 21.98 -11.38 3.01
N TRP A 126 22.69 -10.93 1.97
CA TRP A 126 23.99 -11.48 1.58
C TRP A 126 25.07 -11.30 2.67
N LEU A 127 25.03 -10.16 3.38
CA LEU A 127 25.89 -9.89 4.53
C LEU A 127 25.45 -10.61 5.82
N ASN A 128 24.38 -11.41 5.77
CA ASN A 128 23.78 -12.11 6.93
C ASN A 128 23.33 -11.17 8.07
N ILE A 129 23.06 -9.90 7.77
CA ILE A 129 22.55 -8.92 8.74
C ILE A 129 21.05 -9.11 8.95
N ILE A 130 20.32 -9.34 7.87
CA ILE A 130 18.89 -9.70 7.90
C ILE A 130 18.71 -11.10 7.32
N ARG A 131 17.64 -11.77 7.74
CA ARG A 131 17.22 -13.03 7.13
C ARG A 131 15.95 -12.79 6.34
N ALA A 132 16.06 -12.67 5.02
CA ALA A 132 14.91 -12.48 4.13
C ALA A 132 13.87 -13.62 4.29
N SER A 133 14.35 -14.83 4.58
CA SER A 133 13.52 -16.00 4.88
C SER A 133 12.58 -15.82 6.09
N TYR A 134 12.90 -14.93 7.04
CA TYR A 134 12.02 -14.63 8.17
C TYR A 134 10.68 -14.02 7.73
N VAL A 135 10.70 -13.20 6.68
CA VAL A 135 9.50 -12.58 6.11
C VAL A 135 8.56 -13.64 5.55
N TYR A 136 9.09 -14.63 4.84
CA TYR A 136 8.32 -15.77 4.33
C TYR A 136 7.73 -16.60 5.47
N ASP A 137 8.56 -16.94 6.47
CA ASP A 137 8.15 -17.80 7.58
C ASP A 137 7.05 -17.16 8.45
N ASN A 138 6.99 -15.83 8.51
CA ASN A 138 6.03 -15.06 9.31
C ASN A 138 5.02 -14.26 8.46
N ILE A 139 4.82 -14.62 7.19
CA ILE A 139 4.04 -13.79 6.25
C ILE A 139 2.61 -13.47 6.75
N ASN A 140 1.95 -14.44 7.39
CA ASN A 140 0.59 -14.25 7.91
C ASN A 140 0.54 -13.27 9.09
N LYS A 141 1.59 -13.23 9.91
CA LYS A 141 1.72 -12.24 10.99
C LYS A 141 2.03 -10.85 10.44
N ILE A 142 2.84 -10.76 9.39
CA ILE A 142 3.11 -9.49 8.67
C ILE A 142 1.82 -8.99 7.99
N LEU A 143 1.01 -9.89 7.42
CA LEU A 143 -0.31 -9.56 6.89
C LEU A 143 -1.23 -8.98 7.98
N LEU A 144 -1.32 -9.65 9.13
CA LEU A 144 -2.11 -9.16 10.27
C LEU A 144 -1.62 -7.78 10.74
N ALA A 145 -0.30 -7.60 10.89
CA ALA A 145 0.28 -6.31 11.24
C ALA A 145 -0.04 -5.23 10.20
N SER A 146 0.03 -5.56 8.91
CA SER A 146 -0.31 -4.65 7.81
C SER A 146 -1.78 -4.24 7.82
N ILE A 147 -2.69 -5.17 8.16
CA ILE A 147 -4.11 -4.88 8.33
C ILE A 147 -4.32 -3.89 9.47
N ILE A 148 -3.72 -4.15 10.64
CA ILE A 148 -3.82 -3.27 11.81
C ILE A 148 -3.29 -1.87 11.48
N VAL A 149 -2.11 -1.79 10.85
CA VAL A 149 -1.50 -0.52 10.43
C VAL A 149 -2.38 0.19 9.40
N SER A 150 -2.98 -0.52 8.44
CA SER A 150 -3.88 0.07 7.45
C SER A 150 -5.14 0.67 8.09
N CYS A 151 -5.74 -0.01 9.08
CA CYS A 151 -6.85 0.51 9.85
C CYS A 151 -6.44 1.76 10.63
N PHE A 152 -5.29 1.72 11.29
CA PHE A 152 -4.78 2.83 12.09
C PHE A 152 -4.51 4.08 11.25
N ILE A 153 -3.80 3.95 10.13
CA ILE A 153 -3.53 5.08 9.22
C ILE A 153 -4.85 5.64 8.68
N SER A 154 -5.79 4.78 8.29
CA SER A 154 -7.10 5.21 7.78
C SER A 154 -7.91 5.96 8.82
N LEU A 155 -7.80 5.55 10.09
CA LEU A 155 -8.42 6.28 11.20
C LEU A 155 -7.79 7.67 11.36
N LEU A 156 -6.46 7.79 11.30
CA LEU A 156 -5.79 9.10 11.35
C LEU A 156 -6.23 10.01 10.20
N LEU A 157 -6.34 9.46 8.98
CA LEU A 157 -6.83 10.21 7.82
C LEU A 157 -8.28 10.67 8.00
N TYR A 158 -9.13 9.78 8.52
CA TYR A 158 -10.51 10.12 8.84
C TYR A 158 -10.59 11.25 9.87
N MET A 159 -9.83 11.16 10.97
CA MET A 159 -9.81 12.21 12.00
C MET A 159 -9.38 13.56 11.41
N LYS A 160 -8.32 13.57 10.59
CA LYS A 160 -7.85 14.79 9.91
C LYS A 160 -8.93 15.39 9.01
N GLY A 161 -9.59 14.59 8.19
CA GLY A 161 -10.63 15.09 7.28
C GLY A 161 -11.94 15.49 7.96
N THR A 162 -12.21 15.05 9.19
CA THR A 162 -13.39 15.52 9.95
C THR A 162 -13.28 16.98 10.41
N GLU A 163 -12.12 17.62 10.27
CA GLU A 163 -11.96 19.06 10.51
C GLU A 163 -12.79 19.88 9.51
N ASN A 164 -13.01 19.36 8.30
CA ASN A 164 -13.81 19.98 7.24
C ASN A 164 -15.32 19.90 7.55
N ARG A 165 -15.98 21.08 7.64
CA ARG A 165 -17.39 21.21 8.05
C ARG A 165 -18.38 20.45 7.16
N HIS A 166 -18.11 20.37 5.85
CA HIS A 166 -18.96 19.66 4.89
C HIS A 166 -18.91 18.13 5.07
N LEU A 167 -17.75 17.61 5.46
CA LEU A 167 -17.51 16.17 5.59
C LEU A 167 -18.06 15.59 6.90
N LYS A 168 -18.31 16.43 7.93
CA LYS A 168 -19.00 16.03 9.17
C LYS A 168 -20.42 15.50 8.96
N GLN A 169 -21.07 15.83 7.85
CA GLN A 169 -22.43 15.39 7.55
C GLN A 169 -22.48 14.01 6.86
N ILE A 170 -21.32 13.43 6.51
CA ILE A 170 -21.22 12.10 5.89
C ILE A 170 -21.27 11.03 6.98
N ASN A 171 -21.86 9.88 6.68
CA ASN A 171 -21.82 8.73 7.58
C ASN A 171 -20.35 8.35 7.90
N PRO A 172 -19.97 8.22 9.18
CA PRO A 172 -18.58 7.97 9.59
C PRO A 172 -17.99 6.71 8.98
N ILE A 173 -18.79 5.66 8.76
CA ILE A 173 -18.35 4.42 8.14
C ILE A 173 -17.95 4.65 6.67
N VAL A 174 -18.74 5.45 5.95
CA VAL A 174 -18.48 5.78 4.54
C VAL A 174 -17.22 6.66 4.42
N ALA A 175 -17.09 7.64 5.32
CA ALA A 175 -15.95 8.53 5.38
C ALA A 175 -14.65 7.78 5.74
N PHE A 176 -14.69 6.85 6.69
CA PHE A 176 -13.55 5.97 7.00
C PHE A 176 -13.17 5.07 5.81
N PHE A 177 -14.17 4.43 5.18
CA PHE A 177 -13.91 3.43 4.14
C PHE A 177 -13.35 4.05 2.86
N TYR A 178 -13.98 5.12 2.37
CA TYR A 178 -13.60 5.75 1.10
C TYR A 178 -12.62 6.92 1.26
N GLY A 179 -12.55 7.51 2.44
CA GLY A 179 -11.79 8.74 2.66
C GLY A 179 -12.66 9.98 2.52
N THR A 180 -12.16 11.06 3.09
CA THR A 180 -12.81 12.38 3.13
C THR A 180 -12.16 13.36 2.16
N ASP A 181 -10.83 13.30 2.02
CA ASP A 181 -10.06 14.29 1.27
C ASP A 181 -9.50 13.69 -0.03
N ILE A 182 -9.52 14.50 -1.09
CA ILE A 182 -9.08 14.14 -2.45
C ILE A 182 -7.57 14.36 -2.60
N ASN A 183 -7.08 15.49 -2.09
CA ASN A 183 -5.71 15.96 -2.27
C ASN A 183 -5.00 16.10 -0.92
N LEU A 184 -5.08 15.06 -0.08
CA LEU A 184 -4.40 15.10 1.20
C LEU A 184 -2.88 15.06 1.01
N THR A 185 -2.27 16.23 1.18
CA THR A 185 -0.83 16.40 1.17
C THR A 185 -0.35 16.60 2.61
N ILE A 186 0.76 15.97 2.96
CA ILE A 186 1.48 16.23 4.21
C ILE A 186 2.87 16.70 3.79
N ASP A 187 3.22 17.95 4.12
CA ASP A 187 4.51 18.57 3.77
C ASP A 187 4.89 18.46 2.29
N GLY A 188 3.90 18.61 1.41
CA GLY A 188 4.07 18.53 -0.06
C GLY A 188 4.13 17.10 -0.61
N ILE A 189 3.98 16.07 0.22
CA ILE A 189 3.90 14.67 -0.20
C ILE A 189 2.44 14.33 -0.49
N ASN A 190 2.16 13.90 -1.72
CA ASN A 190 0.87 13.30 -2.07
C ASN A 190 0.77 11.89 -1.48
N LEU A 191 -0.06 11.73 -0.45
CA LEU A 191 -0.19 10.47 0.28
C LEU A 191 -0.73 9.32 -0.59
N LYS A 192 -1.60 9.62 -1.56
CA LYS A 192 -2.13 8.60 -2.47
C LYS A 192 -1.02 7.95 -3.27
N LEU A 193 -0.20 8.78 -3.91
CA LEU A 193 0.93 8.29 -4.70
C LEU A 193 1.99 7.62 -3.82
N PHE A 194 2.20 8.11 -2.60
CA PHE A 194 3.09 7.46 -1.64
C PHE A 194 2.65 6.03 -1.29
N PHE A 195 1.40 5.84 -0.86
CA PHE A 195 0.91 4.52 -0.48
C PHE A 195 0.83 3.58 -1.68
N GLU A 196 0.29 4.02 -2.82
CA GLU A 196 0.12 3.17 -4.00
C GLU A 196 1.47 2.75 -4.60
N LEU A 197 2.35 3.71 -4.88
CA LEU A 197 3.57 3.45 -5.64
C LEU A 197 4.76 3.09 -4.75
N ARG A 198 4.99 3.80 -3.63
CA ARG A 198 6.18 3.54 -2.79
C ARG A 198 5.92 2.36 -1.86
N VAL A 199 4.91 2.49 -1.01
CA VAL A 199 4.67 1.50 0.03
C VAL A 199 4.15 0.19 -0.57
N GLY A 200 3.14 0.26 -1.43
CA GLY A 200 2.48 -0.92 -1.99
C GLY A 200 3.31 -1.60 -3.07
N LEU A 201 3.62 -0.88 -4.15
CA LEU A 201 4.25 -1.48 -5.34
C LEU A 201 5.73 -1.89 -5.11
N ILE A 202 6.54 -1.04 -4.48
CA ILE A 202 7.92 -1.44 -4.09
C ILE A 202 7.86 -2.53 -3.02
N GLY A 203 6.91 -2.46 -2.09
CA GLY A 203 6.73 -3.46 -1.04
C GLY A 203 6.43 -4.84 -1.63
N TRP A 204 5.56 -4.90 -2.64
CA TRP A 204 5.28 -6.11 -3.40
C TRP A 204 6.53 -6.69 -4.08
N ALA A 205 7.31 -5.85 -4.76
CA ALA A 205 8.58 -6.29 -5.35
C ALA A 205 9.58 -6.83 -4.30
N CYS A 206 9.64 -6.19 -3.13
CA CYS A 206 10.50 -6.61 -2.02
C CYS A 206 10.05 -7.95 -1.43
N LEU A 207 8.75 -8.17 -1.25
CA LEU A 207 8.23 -9.47 -0.81
C LEU A 207 8.58 -10.57 -1.81
N ASN A 208 8.42 -10.32 -3.11
CA ASN A 208 8.83 -11.25 -4.16
C ASN A 208 10.31 -11.62 -4.10
N LEU A 209 11.18 -10.65 -3.80
CA LEU A 209 12.60 -10.91 -3.59
C LEU A 209 12.84 -11.79 -2.36
N CYS A 210 12.19 -11.51 -1.22
CA CYS A 210 12.30 -12.34 -0.03
C CYS A 210 11.87 -13.79 -0.30
N TYR A 211 10.81 -13.98 -1.07
CA TYR A 211 10.34 -15.30 -1.46
C TYR A 211 11.30 -16.02 -2.38
N PHE A 212 11.85 -15.31 -3.36
CA PHE A 212 12.88 -15.85 -4.24
C PHE A 212 14.08 -16.37 -3.44
N LEU A 213 14.58 -15.56 -2.49
CA LEU A 213 15.70 -15.94 -1.63
C LEU A 213 15.38 -17.19 -0.80
N LYS A 214 14.18 -17.28 -0.21
CA LYS A 214 13.75 -18.50 0.50
C LYS A 214 13.69 -19.73 -0.40
N THR A 215 13.17 -19.58 -1.62
CA THR A 215 13.04 -20.69 -2.56
C THR A 215 14.40 -21.20 -3.05
N MET A 216 15.39 -20.32 -3.16
CA MET A 216 16.78 -20.72 -3.42
C MET A 216 17.36 -21.58 -2.29
N GLU A 217 16.92 -21.40 -1.03
CA GLU A 217 17.33 -22.21 0.12
C GLU A 217 16.64 -23.59 0.15
N LEU A 218 15.37 -23.65 -0.26
CA LEU A 218 14.52 -24.83 -0.06
C LEU A 218 14.51 -25.83 -1.21
N TYR A 219 14.67 -25.39 -2.46
CA TYR A 219 14.38 -26.23 -3.63
C TYR A 219 15.59 -26.48 -4.54
N THR A 220 15.63 -27.67 -5.13
CA THR A 220 16.62 -28.06 -6.15
C THR A 220 16.29 -27.45 -7.53
N TYR A 221 17.31 -27.35 -8.39
CA TYR A 221 17.36 -26.61 -9.66
C TYR A 221 16.11 -26.68 -10.58
N ARG A 222 15.35 -27.79 -10.60
CA ARG A 222 14.25 -28.00 -11.57
C ARG A 222 12.95 -27.24 -11.22
N ARG A 223 12.61 -27.06 -9.94
CA ARG A 223 11.43 -26.24 -9.53
C ARG A 223 11.75 -24.74 -9.48
N LEU A 224 13.03 -24.41 -9.48
CA LEU A 224 13.55 -23.06 -9.43
C LEU A 224 13.21 -22.25 -10.69
N SER A 225 13.23 -22.87 -11.88
CA SER A 225 13.12 -22.17 -13.16
C SER A 225 11.79 -21.43 -13.35
N VAL A 226 10.66 -22.03 -12.97
CA VAL A 226 9.34 -21.40 -13.10
C VAL A 226 9.17 -20.27 -12.08
N CYS A 227 9.64 -20.49 -10.85
CA CYS A 227 9.55 -19.48 -9.78
C CYS A 227 10.40 -18.25 -10.08
N VAL A 228 11.61 -18.45 -10.60
CA VAL A 228 12.51 -17.37 -11.07
C VAL A 228 11.79 -16.53 -12.12
N LEU A 229 11.19 -17.16 -13.13
CA LEU A 229 10.52 -16.45 -14.21
C LEU A 229 9.36 -15.58 -13.69
N ILE A 230 8.55 -16.11 -12.78
CA ILE A 230 7.42 -15.37 -12.18
C ILE A 230 7.92 -14.18 -11.37
N VAL A 231 8.94 -14.36 -10.53
CA VAL A 231 9.50 -13.28 -9.71
C VAL A 231 10.09 -12.18 -10.60
N ILE A 232 10.88 -12.55 -11.61
CA ILE A 232 11.45 -11.58 -12.56
C ILE A 232 10.32 -10.83 -13.26
N GLN A 233 9.30 -11.53 -13.76
CA GLN A 233 8.16 -10.91 -14.41
C GLN A 233 7.48 -9.91 -13.46
N GLN A 234 7.14 -10.30 -12.23
CA GLN A 234 6.49 -9.42 -11.27
C GLN A 234 7.33 -8.19 -10.89
N ILE A 235 8.65 -8.35 -10.72
CA ILE A 235 9.57 -7.24 -10.45
C ILE A 235 9.65 -6.30 -11.66
N LEU A 236 9.68 -6.82 -12.89
CA LEU A 236 9.66 -6.01 -14.10
C LEU A 236 8.34 -5.25 -14.27
N HIS A 237 7.20 -5.88 -13.96
CA HIS A 237 5.89 -5.21 -13.94
C HIS A 237 5.86 -4.07 -12.92
N ALA A 238 6.38 -4.30 -11.70
CA ALA A 238 6.50 -3.25 -10.70
C ALA A 238 7.39 -2.10 -11.18
N LEU A 239 8.56 -2.41 -11.76
CA LEU A 239 9.47 -1.42 -12.31
C LEU A 239 8.82 -0.60 -13.43
N GLN A 240 8.07 -1.24 -14.34
CA GLN A 240 7.36 -0.56 -15.42
C GLN A 240 6.32 0.43 -14.87
N LEU A 241 5.53 0.02 -13.88
CA LEU A 241 4.55 0.90 -13.25
C LEU A 241 5.20 2.11 -12.54
N ILE A 242 6.38 1.93 -11.96
CA ILE A 242 7.18 3.01 -11.37
C ILE A 242 7.82 3.90 -12.45
N TRP A 243 8.21 3.32 -13.58
CA TRP A 243 8.78 4.07 -14.70
C TRP A 243 7.75 5.06 -15.28
N TYR A 244 6.49 4.64 -15.40
CA TYR A 244 5.37 5.47 -15.87
C TYR A 244 4.66 6.25 -14.75
N GLU A 245 5.35 6.54 -13.65
CA GLU A 245 4.81 7.27 -12.51
C GLU A 245 4.31 8.68 -12.87
N GLU A 246 4.93 9.33 -13.85
CA GLU A 246 4.50 10.63 -14.38
C GLU A 246 3.09 10.58 -15.00
N ASP A 247 2.82 9.54 -15.79
CA ASP A 247 1.51 9.33 -16.42
C ASP A 247 0.44 8.97 -15.39
N HIS A 248 0.84 8.25 -14.33
CA HIS A 248 -0.04 7.91 -13.22
C HIS A 248 -0.57 9.16 -12.51
N ARG A 249 0.27 10.21 -12.39
CA ARG A 249 -0.06 11.51 -11.80
C ARG A 249 -1.01 12.33 -12.69
N ILE A 250 -0.84 12.27 -14.00
CA ILE A 250 -1.60 13.11 -14.95
C ILE A 250 -3.03 12.59 -15.15
N ASN A 251 -3.29 11.31 -14.85
CA ASN A 251 -4.59 10.68 -15.06
C ASN A 251 -5.72 11.39 -14.28
N ASP A 252 -6.60 12.07 -15.02
CA ASP A 252 -7.64 12.95 -14.49
C ASP A 252 -8.68 12.22 -13.62
N ASN A 253 -8.92 10.93 -13.89
CA ASN A 253 -9.80 10.11 -13.08
C ASN A 253 -9.22 9.84 -11.68
N ARG A 254 -7.89 9.78 -11.55
CA ARG A 254 -7.24 9.57 -10.25
C ARG A 254 -7.22 10.82 -9.38
N LYS A 255 -7.25 12.01 -9.99
CA LYS A 255 -7.32 13.29 -9.27
C LYS A 255 -8.64 13.51 -8.53
N LYS A 256 -9.68 12.75 -8.85
CA LYS A 256 -11.04 12.91 -8.30
C LYS A 256 -11.39 11.86 -7.23
N GLU A 257 -10.46 10.97 -6.90
CA GLU A 257 -10.69 9.90 -5.92
C GLU A 257 -10.08 10.24 -4.56
N THR A 258 -10.85 10.02 -3.50
CA THR A 258 -10.43 10.17 -2.10
C THR A 258 -9.51 9.05 -1.63
N ILE A 259 -8.73 9.34 -0.58
CA ILE A 259 -7.88 8.36 0.11
C ILE A 259 -8.49 7.94 1.45
N GLY A 260 -8.81 6.65 1.60
CA GLY A 260 -9.32 6.06 2.83
C GLY A 260 -8.92 4.60 2.98
N PHE A 261 -9.63 3.86 3.84
CA PHE A 261 -9.31 2.47 4.14
C PHE A 261 -9.13 1.60 2.91
N ILE A 262 -10.05 1.65 1.93
CA ILE A 262 -9.97 0.78 0.75
C ILE A 262 -8.67 0.96 -0.04
N ARG A 263 -8.12 2.18 -0.09
CA ARG A 263 -6.87 2.48 -0.80
C ARG A 263 -5.64 2.11 0.02
N ILE A 264 -5.63 2.44 1.31
CA ILE A 264 -4.51 2.10 2.20
C ILE A 264 -4.41 0.58 2.36
N PHE A 265 -5.53 -0.09 2.67
CA PHE A 265 -5.61 -1.55 2.74
C PHE A 265 -5.26 -2.20 1.40
N GLY A 266 -5.77 -1.63 0.30
CA GLY A 266 -5.41 -2.08 -1.05
C GLY A 266 -3.90 -2.12 -1.26
N SER A 267 -3.22 -1.03 -0.90
CA SER A 267 -1.79 -0.84 -1.12
C SER A 267 -0.92 -1.67 -0.16
N LEU A 268 -1.24 -1.68 1.15
CA LEU A 268 -0.44 -2.38 2.17
C LEU A 268 -0.71 -3.89 2.22
N CYS A 269 -1.94 -4.31 1.95
CA CYS A 269 -2.37 -5.69 2.19
C CYS A 269 -2.79 -6.38 0.90
N TRP A 270 -3.72 -5.80 0.13
CA TRP A 270 -4.32 -6.52 -0.98
C TRP A 270 -3.31 -6.86 -2.09
N PHE A 271 -2.60 -5.86 -2.63
CA PHE A 271 -1.65 -6.11 -3.71
C PHE A 271 -0.47 -7.00 -3.29
N PRO A 272 0.24 -6.75 -2.18
CA PRO A 272 1.44 -7.53 -1.89
C PRO A 272 1.14 -9.00 -1.54
N PHE A 273 0.01 -9.26 -0.87
CA PHE A 273 -0.31 -10.58 -0.32
C PHE A 273 -1.28 -11.40 -1.19
N LEU A 274 -2.05 -10.79 -2.09
CA LEU A 274 -2.86 -11.55 -3.05
C LEU A 274 -1.98 -12.17 -4.13
N TRP A 275 -1.03 -11.41 -4.67
CA TRP A 275 -0.14 -11.88 -5.72
C TRP A 275 0.89 -12.90 -5.22
N TYR A 276 1.14 -12.91 -3.90
CA TYR A 276 1.87 -13.97 -3.23
C TYR A 276 1.20 -15.35 -3.38
N ILE A 277 -0.13 -15.43 -3.42
CA ILE A 277 -0.82 -16.71 -3.59
C ILE A 277 -0.45 -17.37 -4.91
N SER A 278 -0.31 -16.58 -5.99
CA SER A 278 0.14 -17.09 -7.29
C SER A 278 1.54 -17.71 -7.22
N TYR A 279 2.39 -17.22 -6.32
CA TYR A 279 3.71 -17.80 -6.09
C TYR A 279 3.64 -19.15 -5.36
N ILE A 280 2.86 -19.25 -4.28
CA ILE A 280 2.71 -20.50 -3.51
C ILE A 280 2.13 -21.62 -4.38
N LEU A 281 1.06 -21.34 -5.13
CA LEU A 281 0.36 -22.33 -5.95
C LEU A 281 1.25 -22.97 -7.02
N GLN A 282 2.33 -22.30 -7.41
CA GLN A 282 3.25 -22.81 -8.41
C GLN A 282 4.39 -23.67 -7.82
N ILE A 283 4.59 -23.57 -6.50
CA ILE A 283 5.65 -24.27 -5.75
C ILE A 283 5.11 -25.54 -5.07
N SER A 284 3.84 -25.54 -4.67
CA SER A 284 3.11 -26.68 -4.06
C SER A 284 2.90 -27.81 -5.06
#